data_AF-A0A4Z2EP16-F1
#
_entry.id   AF-A0A4Z2EP16-F1
#
_cell.length_a   1.000
_cell.length_b   1.000
_cell.length_c   1.000
_cell.angle_alpha   90.00
_cell.angle_beta   90.00
_cell.angle_gamma   90.00
#
_symmetry.space_group_name_H-M   'P 1'
#
loop_
_entity.id
_entity.type
_entity.pdbx_description
1 polymer ?
#
loop_
_entity_poly.entity_id
_entity_poly.type
_entity_poly.pdbx_seq_one_letter_code
_entity_poly.pdbx_strand_id
1 'polypeptide(L)'
;MTGALFRTEDTSSMDSTEIFSFGAGPVRSGVGGALTGPQNVDPRQQLLAHRYLIHESAAWSERLQRWFFLPRRASHERYEEAADERRATNLLLSCPADFGSVAVRRAGPLDPTHGFSSFKFVPDTDDQVVLALKSEEVGGRIAAYITAFTLDGRVLMPEAKIGDVKFEGLEFI
;
A
#
# COMPACT_ATOMS: atom_id res chain seq x y z
N MET A 1 4.65 -21.88 5.44
CA MET A 1 4.35 -20.47 5.15
C MET A 1 4.67 -20.24 3.69
N THR A 2 3.65 -20.06 2.86
CA THR A 2 3.82 -19.82 1.42
C THR A 2 3.82 -18.30 1.24
N GLY A 3 4.99 -17.70 1.13
CA GLY A 3 5.11 -16.27 0.80
C GLY A 3 4.68 -16.03 -0.63
N ALA A 4 3.81 -15.05 -0.86
CA ALA A 4 3.53 -14.56 -2.21
C ALA A 4 4.76 -13.81 -2.72
N LEU A 5 5.32 -14.26 -3.84
CA LEU A 5 6.40 -13.56 -4.54
C LEU A 5 5.78 -12.44 -5.38
N PHE A 6 5.98 -11.20 -4.98
CA PHE A 6 5.62 -10.03 -5.78
C PHE A 6 6.75 -9.79 -6.80
N ARG A 7 6.46 -9.99 -8.09
CA ARG A 7 7.37 -9.60 -9.19
C ARG A 7 6.98 -8.21 -9.68
N THR A 8 7.90 -7.26 -9.61
CA THR A 8 7.85 -6.00 -10.35
C THR A 8 8.29 -6.28 -11.78
N GLU A 9 7.39 -6.14 -12.76
CA GLU A 9 7.76 -6.14 -14.18
C GLU A 9 8.13 -4.72 -14.65
N ASP A 10 8.88 -4.67 -15.75
CA ASP A 10 9.49 -3.48 -16.36
C ASP A 10 8.45 -2.40 -16.66
N THR A 11 8.59 -1.23 -16.03
CA THR A 11 7.61 -0.14 -15.99
C THR A 11 7.61 0.75 -17.24
N SER A 12 8.38 0.38 -18.27
CA SER A 12 8.64 1.25 -19.43
C SER A 12 7.49 1.34 -20.44
N SER A 13 6.39 0.58 -20.30
CA SER A 13 5.27 0.63 -21.27
C SER A 13 3.83 0.44 -20.73
N MET A 14 3.57 0.55 -19.42
CA MET A 14 2.28 0.13 -18.85
C MET A 14 1.27 1.28 -18.65
N ASP A 15 0.00 1.06 -19.05
CA ASP A 15 -1.15 1.93 -18.74
C ASP A 15 -1.65 1.67 -17.31
N SER A 16 -2.31 2.68 -16.73
CA SER A 16 -2.85 2.82 -15.36
C SER A 16 -3.74 1.68 -14.82
N THR A 17 -3.91 0.60 -15.58
CA THR A 17 -4.60 -0.65 -15.20
C THR A 17 -3.66 -1.82 -14.89
N GLU A 18 -2.34 -1.71 -15.06
CA GLU A 18 -1.40 -2.86 -14.97
C GLU A 18 -0.53 -2.90 -13.70
N ILE A 19 -1.06 -2.50 -12.53
CA ILE A 19 -0.39 -2.75 -11.23
C ILE A 19 -1.12 -3.84 -10.41
N PHE A 20 -1.90 -4.68 -11.10
CA PHE A 20 -2.34 -6.00 -10.65
C PHE A 20 -2.54 -6.90 -11.88
N SER A 21 -1.48 -7.48 -12.44
CA SER A 21 -1.66 -8.61 -13.37
C SER A 21 -1.80 -9.91 -12.57
N PHE A 22 -3.03 -10.24 -12.18
CA PHE A 22 -3.39 -11.62 -11.83
C PHE A 22 -3.54 -12.37 -13.16
N GLY A 23 -2.69 -13.36 -13.40
CA GLY A 23 -2.65 -14.12 -14.66
C GLY A 23 -4.05 -14.57 -15.13
N ALA A 24 -4.34 -14.32 -16.40
CA ALA A 24 -5.61 -14.58 -17.03
C ALA A 24 -6.04 -16.06 -16.95
N GLY A 25 -7.11 -16.33 -16.21
CA GLY A 25 -7.94 -17.53 -16.33
C GLY A 25 -9.42 -17.10 -16.30
N PRO A 26 -10.31 -17.68 -17.11
CA PRO A 26 -11.65 -17.13 -17.29
C PRO A 26 -12.53 -17.44 -16.07
N VAL A 27 -13.20 -16.43 -15.52
CA VAL A 27 -14.37 -16.61 -14.65
C VAL A 27 -15.55 -15.91 -15.31
N ARG A 28 -16.55 -16.69 -15.75
CA ARG A 28 -17.84 -16.21 -16.26
C ARG A 28 -18.92 -16.43 -15.20
N SER A 29 -19.68 -15.38 -14.90
CA SER A 29 -21.13 -15.34 -14.60
C SER A 29 -21.48 -13.86 -14.35
N GLY A 30 -22.63 -13.25 -14.66
CA GLY A 30 -23.95 -13.68 -15.07
C GLY A 30 -24.95 -12.65 -14.52
N VAL A 31 -25.47 -11.76 -15.40
CA VAL A 31 -26.72 -10.96 -15.35
C VAL A 31 -27.14 -10.21 -14.06
N GLY A 32 -27.11 -8.86 -14.14
CA GLY A 32 -28.29 -7.98 -13.93
C GLY A 32 -28.61 -7.40 -12.53
N GLY A 33 -28.76 -6.07 -12.47
CA GLY A 33 -29.55 -5.37 -11.45
C GLY A 33 -29.02 -3.99 -11.04
N ALA A 34 -29.60 -2.90 -11.55
CA ALA A 34 -29.30 -1.53 -11.14
C ALA A 34 -30.13 -1.13 -9.91
N LEU A 35 -29.52 -0.45 -8.93
CA LEU A 35 -30.22 0.29 -7.87
C LEU A 35 -29.48 1.61 -7.58
N THR A 36 -30.23 2.71 -7.60
CA THR A 36 -29.79 4.08 -7.30
C THR A 36 -30.10 4.44 -5.84
N GLY A 37 -29.12 5.05 -5.15
CA GLY A 37 -29.17 5.54 -3.77
C GLY A 37 -28.03 6.57 -3.53
N PRO A 38 -28.10 7.42 -2.49
CA PRO A 38 -27.42 8.72 -2.46
C PRO A 38 -25.89 8.60 -2.36
N GLN A 39 -25.21 9.63 -2.86
CA GLN A 39 -23.77 9.75 -3.13
C GLN A 39 -22.85 9.13 -2.06
N ASN A 40 -22.60 7.82 -2.21
CA ASN A 40 -21.43 7.14 -1.65
C ASN A 40 -20.44 7.01 -2.79
N VAL A 41 -19.36 7.79 -2.73
CA VAL A 41 -18.27 7.70 -3.72
C VAL A 41 -17.74 6.27 -3.68
N ASP A 42 -17.82 5.55 -4.79
CA ASP A 42 -17.36 4.16 -4.88
C ASP A 42 -15.89 4.11 -4.42
N PRO A 43 -15.51 3.25 -3.45
CA PRO A 43 -14.12 3.11 -3.04
C PRO A 43 -13.16 2.80 -4.21
N ARG A 44 -13.68 2.19 -5.28
CA ARG A 44 -12.95 2.02 -6.55
C ARG A 44 -12.59 3.37 -7.19
N GLN A 45 -13.46 4.39 -7.12
CA GLN A 45 -13.14 5.73 -7.64
C GLN A 45 -11.98 6.41 -6.89
N GLN A 46 -11.75 6.09 -5.61
CA GLN A 46 -10.60 6.65 -4.87
C GLN A 46 -9.27 6.00 -5.26
N LEU A 47 -9.28 4.72 -5.62
CA LEU A 47 -8.09 4.06 -6.17
C LEU A 47 -7.87 4.42 -7.63
N LEU A 48 -8.94 4.46 -8.44
CA LEU A 48 -8.96 4.91 -9.84
C LEU A 48 -8.58 6.39 -10.01
N ALA A 49 -8.57 7.17 -8.93
CA ALA A 49 -8.05 8.52 -8.99
C ALA A 49 -6.55 8.50 -9.33
N HIS A 50 -5.78 7.59 -8.73
CA HIS A 50 -4.32 7.51 -8.95
C HIS A 50 -4.03 6.81 -10.27
N ARG A 51 -3.12 7.38 -11.07
CA ARG A 51 -2.61 6.75 -12.28
C ARG A 51 -1.69 5.58 -11.97
N TYR A 52 -0.96 5.64 -10.86
CA TYR A 52 -0.15 4.53 -10.40
C TYR A 52 0.02 4.50 -8.88
N LEU A 53 0.29 3.29 -8.39
CA LEU A 53 0.75 2.97 -7.03
C LEU A 53 2.01 2.12 -7.16
N ILE A 54 3.02 2.31 -6.31
CA ILE A 54 4.14 1.36 -6.21
C ILE A 54 4.01 0.64 -4.89
N HIS A 55 3.92 -0.70 -4.92
CA HIS A 55 3.74 -1.53 -3.74
C HIS A 55 5.05 -2.25 -3.40
N GLU A 56 5.57 -2.02 -2.19
CA GLU A 56 6.73 -2.77 -1.65
C GLU A 56 6.36 -3.57 -0.40
N SER A 57 5.14 -3.42 0.10
CA SER A 57 4.72 -4.10 1.32
C SER A 57 3.26 -4.54 1.27
N ALA A 58 3.04 -5.76 1.75
CA ALA A 58 1.72 -6.39 1.86
C ALA A 58 1.71 -7.37 3.02
N ALA A 59 0.56 -7.53 3.67
CA ALA A 59 0.34 -8.57 4.66
C ALA A 59 -1.11 -9.08 4.61
N TRP A 60 -1.27 -10.39 4.73
CA TRP A 60 -2.57 -11.01 4.99
C TRP A 60 -2.80 -11.07 6.50
N SER A 61 -3.97 -10.63 6.95
CA SER A 61 -4.43 -10.85 8.31
C SER A 61 -5.40 -12.02 8.31
N GLU A 62 -4.99 -13.15 8.91
CA GLU A 62 -5.88 -14.30 9.11
C GLU A 62 -7.06 -13.93 10.00
N ARG A 63 -6.88 -13.04 10.97
CA ARG A 63 -7.96 -12.72 11.91
C ARG A 63 -8.95 -11.71 11.34
N LEU A 64 -8.50 -10.77 10.52
CA LEU A 64 -9.38 -9.82 9.85
C LEU A 64 -9.88 -10.33 8.49
N GLN A 65 -9.33 -11.45 7.99
CA GLN A 65 -9.62 -12.05 6.69
C GLN A 65 -9.49 -11.03 5.54
N ARG A 66 -8.40 -10.24 5.58
CA ARG A 66 -8.12 -9.16 4.63
C ARG A 66 -6.64 -9.06 4.30
N TRP A 67 -6.37 -8.70 3.06
CA TRP A 67 -5.10 -8.16 2.64
C TRP A 67 -4.98 -6.71 3.07
N PHE A 68 -3.77 -6.31 3.44
CA PHE A 68 -3.38 -4.94 3.74
C PHE A 68 -2.16 -4.56 2.91
N PHE A 69 -2.13 -3.33 2.43
CA PHE A 69 -1.01 -2.77 1.67
C PHE A 69 -0.69 -1.37 2.18
N LEU A 70 0.61 -1.09 2.26
CA LEU A 70 1.15 0.26 2.43
C LEU A 70 1.98 0.59 1.19
N PRO A 71 1.40 1.23 0.16
CA PRO A 71 2.14 1.58 -1.04
C PRO A 71 3.30 2.50 -0.69
N ARG A 72 4.44 2.29 -1.34
CA ARG A 72 5.59 3.18 -1.27
C ARG A 72 5.26 4.51 -1.92
N ARG A 73 4.64 4.46 -3.11
CA ARG A 73 4.34 5.63 -3.95
C ARG A 73 2.88 5.65 -4.39
N ALA A 74 2.35 6.84 -4.61
CA ALA A 74 1.05 7.06 -5.23
C ALA A 74 1.04 8.38 -6.02
N SER A 75 0.53 8.37 -7.25
CA SER A 75 0.47 9.58 -8.06
C SER A 75 -0.72 9.59 -9.03
N HIS A 76 -1.20 10.80 -9.32
CA HIS A 76 -2.19 11.08 -10.37
C HIS A 76 -1.53 11.44 -11.71
N GLU A 77 -0.21 11.66 -11.70
CA GLU A 77 0.59 12.00 -12.87
C GLU A 77 1.18 10.73 -13.50
N ARG A 78 1.72 10.85 -14.71
CA ARG A 78 2.47 9.75 -15.33
C ARG A 78 3.75 9.51 -14.53
N TYR A 79 4.21 8.27 -14.54
CA TYR A 79 5.47 7.91 -13.93
C TYR A 79 6.63 8.68 -14.59
N GLU A 80 7.49 9.24 -13.75
CA GLU A 80 8.73 9.88 -14.12
C GLU A 80 9.71 9.64 -12.95
N GLU A 81 10.88 9.10 -13.25
CA GLU A 81 11.82 8.56 -12.27
C GLU A 81 12.26 9.61 -11.23
N ALA A 82 12.63 10.82 -11.67
CA ALA A 82 13.09 11.87 -10.77
C ALA A 82 11.95 12.44 -9.91
N ALA A 83 10.75 12.57 -10.46
CA ALA A 83 9.58 13.01 -9.73
C ALA A 83 9.12 11.96 -8.71
N ASP A 84 9.28 10.67 -9.01
CA ASP A 84 8.82 9.56 -8.15
C ASP A 84 9.51 9.54 -6.78
N GLU A 85 10.76 10.02 -6.68
CA GLU A 85 11.46 10.23 -5.40
C GLU A 85 10.60 10.99 -4.37
N ARG A 86 9.70 11.85 -4.86
CA ARG A 86 8.81 12.72 -4.06
C ARG A 86 7.32 12.33 -4.14
N ARG A 87 6.99 11.12 -4.62
CA ARG A 87 5.61 10.60 -4.70
C ARG A 87 5.29 9.62 -3.60
N ALA A 88 5.97 9.70 -2.45
CA ALA A 88 5.61 8.88 -1.31
C ALA A 88 4.14 9.10 -0.90
N THR A 89 3.60 8.13 -0.17
CA THR A 89 2.21 8.18 0.27
C THR A 89 2.06 7.70 1.70
N ASN A 90 0.95 8.08 2.33
CA ASN A 90 0.54 7.61 3.64
C ASN A 90 -0.71 6.73 3.57
N LEU A 91 -1.02 6.15 2.41
CA LEU A 91 -2.20 5.31 2.21
C LEU A 91 -2.04 3.96 2.91
N LEU A 92 -3.15 3.53 3.52
CA LEU A 92 -3.37 2.19 4.03
C LEU A 92 -4.56 1.59 3.27
N LEU A 93 -4.28 0.56 2.47
CA LEU A 93 -5.30 -0.12 1.68
C LEU A 93 -5.65 -1.44 2.35
N SER A 94 -6.92 -1.81 2.35
CA SER A 94 -7.33 -3.16 2.75
C SER A 94 -8.43 -3.72 1.86
N CYS A 95 -8.38 -5.01 1.57
CA CYS A 95 -9.37 -5.68 0.74
C CYS A 95 -9.59 -7.14 1.20
N PRO A 96 -10.77 -7.72 0.96
CA PRO A 96 -10.99 -9.15 1.15
C PRO A 96 -10.15 -9.99 0.17
N ALA A 97 -10.11 -11.31 0.40
CA ALA A 97 -9.31 -12.26 -0.40
C ALA A 97 -9.65 -12.26 -1.89
N ASP A 98 -10.89 -11.95 -2.25
CA ASP A 98 -11.37 -11.87 -3.63
C ASP A 98 -11.14 -10.49 -4.29
N PHE A 99 -10.53 -9.54 -3.55
CA PHE A 99 -10.30 -8.16 -3.99
C PHE A 99 -11.57 -7.42 -4.43
N GLY A 100 -12.77 -7.91 -4.08
CA GLY A 100 -14.04 -7.37 -4.57
C GLY A 100 -14.33 -5.93 -4.13
N SER A 101 -13.71 -5.50 -3.03
CA SER A 101 -13.77 -4.13 -2.50
C SER A 101 -12.45 -3.69 -1.88
N VAL A 102 -12.05 -2.44 -2.08
CA VAL A 102 -10.84 -1.86 -1.46
C VAL A 102 -11.27 -0.73 -0.54
N ALA A 103 -10.91 -0.80 0.73
CA ALA A 103 -11.03 0.29 1.68
C ALA A 103 -9.71 1.06 1.75
N VAL A 104 -9.81 2.39 1.69
CA VAL A 104 -8.65 3.29 1.71
C VAL A 104 -8.68 4.12 2.99
N ARG A 105 -7.56 4.13 3.71
CA ARG A 105 -7.32 4.99 4.88
C ARG A 105 -5.96 5.67 4.77
N ARG A 106 -5.63 6.52 5.73
CA ARG A 106 -4.32 7.17 5.85
C ARG A 106 -3.69 6.88 7.21
N ALA A 107 -2.40 6.65 7.22
CA ALA A 107 -1.62 6.35 8.41
C ALA A 107 -0.65 7.50 8.72
N GLY A 108 -1.02 8.34 9.70
CA GLY A 108 -0.21 9.50 10.08
C GLY A 108 -0.06 10.59 9.00
N PRO A 109 0.80 11.59 9.23
CA PRO A 109 1.05 12.66 8.26
C PRO A 109 1.78 12.14 7.02
N LEU A 110 1.56 12.82 5.89
CA LEU A 110 2.27 12.56 4.65
C LEU A 110 3.61 13.30 4.66
N ASP A 111 4.70 12.54 4.48
CA ASP A 111 5.97 13.07 4.02
C ASP A 111 6.19 12.61 2.56
N PRO A 112 6.31 13.52 1.57
CA PRO A 112 6.44 13.16 0.17
C PRO A 112 7.70 12.36 -0.19
N THR A 113 8.74 12.36 0.64
CA THR A 113 10.00 11.66 0.35
C THR A 113 10.12 10.32 1.08
N HIS A 114 9.30 10.08 2.11
CA HIS A 114 9.38 8.87 2.94
C HIS A 114 8.30 7.85 2.55
N GLY A 115 8.65 6.92 1.66
CA GLY A 115 7.74 5.86 1.22
C GLY A 115 7.83 4.61 2.09
N PHE A 116 6.69 3.97 2.36
CA PHE A 116 6.67 2.68 3.06
C PHE A 116 7.50 1.61 2.32
N SER A 117 8.30 0.85 3.04
CA SER A 117 9.15 -0.22 2.49
C SER A 117 8.85 -1.60 3.10
N SER A 118 8.30 -1.66 4.31
CA SER A 118 7.89 -2.91 4.96
C SER A 118 6.92 -2.64 6.09
N PHE A 119 6.11 -3.63 6.47
CA PHE A 119 5.38 -3.59 7.73
C PHE A 119 5.04 -4.99 8.26
N LYS A 120 4.66 -5.03 9.54
CA LYS A 120 4.03 -6.17 10.20
C LYS A 120 2.95 -5.70 11.16
N PHE A 121 1.99 -6.56 11.41
CA PHE A 121 1.10 -6.42 12.56
C PHE A 121 1.86 -6.72 13.84
N VAL A 122 1.67 -5.90 14.86
CA VAL A 122 2.28 -6.14 16.17
C VAL A 122 1.58 -7.34 16.82
N PRO A 123 2.31 -8.36 17.30
CA PRO A 123 1.73 -9.50 18.00
C PRO A 123 0.86 -9.07 19.18
N ASP A 124 -0.16 -9.88 19.50
CA ASP A 124 -1.09 -9.64 20.63
C ASP A 124 -1.85 -8.30 20.59
N THR A 125 -1.93 -7.65 19.42
CA THR A 125 -2.69 -6.39 19.24
C THR A 125 -3.95 -6.54 18.41
N ASP A 126 -4.39 -7.78 18.21
CA ASP A 126 -5.52 -8.03 17.35
C ASP A 126 -5.34 -7.39 15.95
N ASP A 127 -4.14 -7.46 15.37
CA ASP A 127 -3.74 -6.86 14.06
C ASP A 127 -4.26 -5.43 13.90
N GLN A 128 -4.59 -4.75 15.01
CA GLN A 128 -5.08 -3.39 15.03
C GLN A 128 -3.92 -2.41 15.04
N VAL A 129 -2.71 -2.87 15.39
CA VAL A 129 -1.49 -2.08 15.42
C VAL A 129 -0.52 -2.58 14.36
N VAL A 130 0.02 -1.63 13.60
CA VAL A 130 1.03 -1.85 12.56
C VAL A 130 2.33 -1.20 13.01
N LEU A 131 3.44 -1.94 12.85
CA LEU A 131 4.80 -1.41 12.88
C LEU A 131 5.32 -1.39 11.44
N ALA A 132 5.73 -0.22 10.97
CA ALA A 132 6.10 0.00 9.57
C ALA A 132 7.46 0.66 9.44
N LEU A 133 8.17 0.30 8.37
CA LEU A 133 9.37 0.95 7.88
C LEU A 133 9.02 1.89 6.73
N LYS A 134 9.74 3.00 6.68
CA LYS A 134 9.81 3.88 5.51
C LYS A 134 11.26 4.07 5.09
N SER A 135 11.48 4.22 3.80
CA SER A 135 12.78 4.56 3.22
C SER A 135 12.68 5.84 2.41
N GLU A 136 13.68 6.71 2.56
CA GLU A 136 13.89 7.93 1.79
C GLU A 136 15.04 7.71 0.80
N GLU A 137 14.80 8.09 -0.46
CA GLU A 137 15.80 8.11 -1.54
C GLU A 137 15.58 9.38 -2.34
N VAL A 138 16.39 10.40 -2.08
CA VAL A 138 16.25 11.71 -2.74
C VAL A 138 17.61 12.27 -3.10
N GLY A 139 17.87 12.46 -4.40
CA GLY A 139 19.13 13.03 -4.88
C GLY A 139 20.38 12.31 -4.33
N GLY A 140 20.31 10.97 -4.22
CA GLY A 140 21.39 10.13 -3.71
C GLY A 140 21.49 10.03 -2.18
N ARG A 141 20.67 10.77 -1.42
CA ARG A 141 20.55 10.59 0.04
C ARG A 141 19.66 9.40 0.34
N ILE A 142 20.11 8.55 1.25
CA ILE A 142 19.37 7.36 1.71
C ILE A 142 19.16 7.45 3.22
N ALA A 143 17.95 7.17 3.68
CA ALA A 143 17.63 7.01 5.09
C ALA A 143 16.49 6.02 5.30
N ALA A 144 16.48 5.38 6.47
CA ALA A 144 15.37 4.53 6.91
C ALA A 144 14.77 5.03 8.23
N TYR A 145 13.47 4.83 8.35
CA TYR A 145 12.65 5.29 9.45
C TYR A 145 11.70 4.19 9.90
N ILE A 146 11.29 4.25 11.17
CA ILE A 146 10.30 3.34 11.76
C ILE A 146 9.16 4.14 12.40
N THR A 147 7.93 3.64 12.30
CA THR A 147 6.74 4.23 12.91
C THR A 147 5.75 3.15 13.30
N ALA A 148 4.86 3.44 14.25
CA ALA A 148 3.76 2.56 14.62
C ALA A 148 2.44 3.33 14.66
N PHE A 149 1.37 2.71 14.16
CA PHE A 149 0.05 3.31 14.10
C PHE A 149 -1.05 2.24 14.16
N THR A 150 -2.25 2.64 14.54
CA THR A 150 -3.44 1.78 14.47
C THR A 150 -4.08 1.79 13.07
N LEU A 151 -4.87 0.78 12.73
CA LEU A 151 -5.54 0.66 11.42
C LEU A 151 -6.49 1.81 11.08
N ASP A 152 -6.97 2.56 12.07
CA ASP A 152 -7.74 3.80 11.89
C ASP A 152 -6.88 5.04 11.60
N GLY A 153 -5.55 4.89 11.62
CA GLY A 153 -4.58 5.91 11.25
C GLY A 153 -3.96 6.69 12.42
N ARG A 154 -4.34 6.39 13.67
CA ARG A 154 -3.76 7.05 14.84
C ARG A 154 -2.32 6.59 15.06
N VAL A 155 -1.41 7.56 15.05
CA VAL A 155 0.02 7.33 15.31
C VAL A 155 0.23 7.01 16.80
N LEU A 156 0.86 5.87 17.07
CA LEU A 156 1.28 5.44 18.42
C LEU A 156 2.75 5.78 18.68
N MET A 157 3.58 5.65 17.66
CA MET A 157 4.99 6.01 17.69
C MET A 157 5.26 6.94 16.50
N PRO A 158 5.62 8.22 16.74
CA PRO A 158 6.08 9.12 15.70
C PRO A 158 7.25 8.51 14.93
N GLU A 159 7.41 8.95 13.68
CA GLU A 159 8.48 8.47 12.83
C GLU A 159 9.86 8.78 13.44
N ALA A 160 10.69 7.74 13.57
CA ALA A 160 12.04 7.84 14.11
C ALA A 160 13.04 7.32 13.09
N LYS A 161 14.09 8.08 12.82
CA LYS A 161 15.18 7.65 11.94
C LYS A 161 15.98 6.53 12.60
N ILE A 162 16.26 5.47 11.85
CA ILE A 162 16.97 4.27 12.33
C ILE A 162 18.24 3.97 11.54
N GLY A 163 18.51 4.67 10.44
CA GLY A 163 19.77 4.53 9.70
C GLY A 163 19.89 5.43 8.48
N ASP A 164 21.11 5.51 7.95
CA ASP A 164 21.48 6.16 6.67
C ASP A 164 21.62 5.13 5.52
N VAL A 165 20.88 4.03 5.64
CA VAL A 165 20.79 2.93 4.67
C VAL A 165 19.32 2.51 4.55
N LYS A 166 18.95 1.82 3.46
CA LYS A 166 17.60 1.27 3.31
C LYS A 166 17.45 0.02 4.18
N PHE A 167 16.32 -0.06 4.88
CA PHE A 167 15.82 -1.30 5.45
C PHE A 167 14.52 -1.69 4.72
N GLU A 168 14.51 -2.87 4.11
CA GLU A 168 13.41 -3.36 3.25
C GLU A 168 12.66 -4.54 3.89
N GLY A 169 13.03 -4.93 5.10
CA GLY A 169 12.40 -6.02 5.84
C GLY A 169 12.23 -5.71 7.31
N LEU A 170 11.07 -6.07 7.84
CA LEU A 170 10.73 -6.00 9.26
C LEU A 170 10.07 -7.31 9.68
N GLU A 171 10.50 -7.91 10.78
CA GLU A 171 9.91 -9.12 11.37
C GLU A 171 10.07 -9.15 12.89
N PHE A 172 9.13 -9.78 13.58
CA PHE A 172 9.25 -10.12 15.00
C PHE A 172 9.93 -11.49 15.14
N ILE A 173 11.12 -11.53 15.76
CA ILE A 173 12.00 -12.72 15.87
C ILE A 173 12.20 -13.19 17.30
#